data_AF-A0A0F9YR14-F1
#
_entry.id   AF-A0A0F9YR14-F1
#
_cell.length_a   1.000
_cell.length_b   1.000
_cell.length_c   1.000
_cell.angle_alpha   90.00
_cell.angle_beta   90.00
_cell.angle_gamma   90.00
#
_symmetry.space_group_name_H-M   'P 1'
#
loop_
_entity.id
_entity.type
_entity.pdbx_description
1 polymer ?
#
loop_
_entity_poly.entity_id
_entity_poly.type
_entity_poly.pdbx_seq_one_letter_code
_entity_poly.pdbx_strand_id
1 'polypeptide(L)' 'MITLDDIIFSKDLENFFKKLVRNNDIIKQIRNFNPLKFELVEGYLQDPKVIHELEKYGRKSILERYYNNKK' A
#
# COMPACT_ATOMS: atom_id res chain seq x y z
N MET A 1 -26.34 12.25 -21.22
CA MET A 1 -25.95 13.53 -20.61
C MET A 1 -25.11 13.15 -19.40
N ILE A 2 -23.78 13.29 -19.48
CA ILE A 2 -22.86 12.90 -18.38
C ILE A 2 -22.86 14.07 -17.40
N THR A 3 -23.22 13.82 -16.13
CA THR A 3 -23.25 14.87 -15.11
C THR A 3 -21.85 15.09 -14.52
N LEU A 4 -21.61 16.27 -13.95
CA LEU A 4 -20.34 16.57 -13.26
C LEU A 4 -20.04 15.57 -12.12
N ASP A 5 -21.08 15.05 -11.47
CA ASP A 5 -20.98 14.00 -10.44
C ASP A 5 -20.42 12.68 -10.99
N ASP A 6 -20.80 12.29 -12.21
CA ASP A 6 -20.25 11.09 -12.88
C ASP A 6 -18.74 11.23 -13.14
N ILE A 7 -18.28 12.45 -13.48
CA ILE A 7 -16.86 12.73 -13.76
C ILE A 7 -16.03 12.71 -12.47
N ILE A 8 -16.59 13.23 -11.36
CA ILE A 8 -15.93 13.23 -10.05
C ILE A 8 -15.81 11.79 -9.53
N PHE A 9 -16.89 11.00 -9.60
CA PHE A 9 -16.86 9.59 -9.21
C PHE A 9 -15.88 8.76 -10.05
N SER A 10 -15.82 9.01 -11.36
CA SER A 10 -14.93 8.28 -12.28
C SER A 10 -13.46 8.45 -11.93
N LYS A 11 -13.03 9.68 -11.61
CA LYS A 11 -11.64 9.97 -11.24
C LYS A 11 -11.27 9.39 -9.88
N ASP A 12 -12.17 9.44 -8.91
CA ASP A 12 -11.94 8.84 -7.59
C ASP A 12 -11.95 7.32 -7.65
N LEU A 13 -12.82 6.71 -8.46
CA LEU A 13 -12.80 5.27 -8.74
C LEU A 13 -11.49 4.84 -9.39
N GLU A 14 -11.03 5.56 -10.42
CA GLU A 14 -9.77 5.21 -11.08
C GLU A 14 -8.58 5.31 -10.13
N ASN A 15 -8.55 6.33 -9.27
CA ASN A 15 -7.53 6.47 -8.24
C ASN A 15 -7.63 5.38 -7.17
N PHE A 16 -8.84 4.96 -6.80
CA PHE A 16 -9.08 3.85 -5.89
C PHE A 16 -8.59 2.52 -6.47
N PHE A 17 -8.90 2.22 -7.74
CA PHE A 17 -8.38 1.05 -8.44
C PHE A 17 -6.86 1.09 -8.56
N LYS A 18 -6.27 2.24 -8.92
CA LYS A 18 -4.81 2.41 -8.95
C LYS A 18 -4.17 2.14 -7.59
N LYS A 19 -4.77 2.60 -6.49
CA LYS A 19 -4.31 2.30 -5.12
C LYS A 19 -4.43 0.81 -4.80
N LEU A 20 -5.56 0.16 -5.14
CA LEU A 20 -5.77 -1.28 -4.91
C LEU A 20 -4.77 -2.15 -5.66
N VAL A 21 -4.54 -1.86 -6.95
CA VAL A 21 -3.59 -2.62 -7.78
C VAL A 21 -2.18 -2.50 -7.21
N ARG A 22 -1.76 -1.29 -6.82
CA ARG A 22 -0.44 -1.06 -6.21
C ARG A 22 -0.29 -1.75 -4.85
N ASN A 23 -1.35 -1.77 -4.04
CA ASN A 23 -1.35 -2.49 -2.76
C ASN A 23 -1.12 -3.99 -2.96
N ASN A 24 -1.79 -4.60 -3.95
CA ASN A 24 -1.59 -6.00 -4.28
C ASN A 24 -0.18 -6.29 -4.82
N ASP A 25 0.43 -5.37 -5.55
CA ASP A 25 1.81 -5.50 -6.03
C ASP A 25 2.79 -5.52 -4.85
N ILE A 26 2.65 -4.57 -3.91
CA ILE A 26 3.48 -4.51 -2.70
C ILE A 26 3.36 -5.80 -1.88
N ILE A 27 2.14 -6.31 -1.69
CA ILE A 27 1.92 -7.59 -1.01
C ILE A 27 2.65 -8.72 -1.74
N LYS A 28 2.57 -8.79 -3.07
CA LYS A 28 3.33 -9.79 -3.84
C LYS A 28 4.84 -9.64 -3.65
N GLN A 29 5.36 -8.41 -3.66
CA GLN A 29 6.79 -8.17 -3.44
C GLN A 29 7.24 -8.56 -2.03
N ILE A 30 6.39 -8.33 -1.02
CA ILE A 30 6.65 -8.77 0.36
C ILE A 30 6.78 -10.28 0.39
N ARG A 31 5.78 -11.00 -0.15
CA ARG A 31 5.72 -12.47 -0.22
C ARG A 31 6.89 -13.10 -0.95
N ASN A 32 7.35 -12.45 -2.03
CA ASN A 32 8.42 -12.95 -2.88
C ASN A 32 9.82 -12.62 -2.36
N PHE A 33 9.95 -12.02 -1.16
CA PHE A 33 11.24 -11.57 -0.62
C PHE A 33 11.99 -10.57 -1.54
N ASN A 34 11.29 -9.90 -2.47
CA ASN A 34 11.87 -8.91 -3.36
C ASN A 34 12.42 -7.71 -2.57
N PRO A 35 13.55 -7.11 -2.99
CA PRO A 35 14.06 -5.90 -2.37
C PRO A 35 12.99 -4.78 -2.44
N LEU A 36 12.56 -4.30 -1.28
CA LEU A 36 11.53 -3.28 -1.12
C LEU A 36 12.13 -2.10 -0.37
N LYS A 37 12.05 -0.91 -0.95
CA LYS A 37 12.46 0.33 -0.28
C LYS A 37 11.37 0.77 0.68
N PHE A 38 11.77 1.28 1.84
CA PHE A 38 10.84 1.79 2.85
C PHE A 38 9.93 2.88 2.28
N GLU A 39 10.48 3.84 1.51
CA GLU A 39 9.72 4.95 0.91
C GLU A 39 8.56 4.47 0.03
N LEU A 40 8.73 3.32 -0.65
CA LEU A 40 7.70 2.74 -1.51
C LEU A 40 6.58 2.08 -0.72
N VAL A 41 6.88 1.56 0.47
CA VAL A 41 5.93 0.85 1.33
C VAL A 41 5.26 1.79 2.32
N GLU A 42 5.92 2.88 2.71
CA GLU A 42 5.49 3.82 3.74
C GLU A 42 4.04 4.30 3.56
N GLY A 43 3.67 4.71 2.35
CA GLY A 43 2.32 5.15 2.01
C GLY A 43 1.23 4.07 2.14
N TYR A 44 1.63 2.81 2.29
CA TYR A 44 0.75 1.64 2.39
C TYR A 44 0.84 0.95 3.76
N LEU A 45 1.72 1.40 4.65
CA LEU A 45 1.81 0.93 6.05
C LEU A 45 0.63 1.39 6.92
N GLN A 46 -0.35 2.09 6.34
CA GLN A 46 -1.65 2.32 6.97
C GLN A 46 -2.62 1.15 6.74
N ASP A 47 -2.37 0.30 5.73
CA ASP A 47 -3.18 -0.87 5.44
C ASP A 47 -2.79 -2.03 6.39
N PRO A 48 -3.72 -2.51 7.24
CA PRO A 48 -3.45 -3.62 8.15
C PRO A 48 -2.99 -4.89 7.43
N LYS A 49 -3.43 -5.10 6.19
CA LYS A 49 -3.04 -6.26 5.39
C LYS A 49 -1.57 -6.21 5.01
N VAL A 50 -1.05 -5.03 4.69
CA VAL A 50 0.37 -4.83 4.37
C VAL A 50 1.23 -5.07 5.61
N ILE A 51 0.82 -4.54 6.77
CA ILE A 51 1.50 -4.78 8.05
C ILE A 51 1.52 -6.29 8.36
N HIS A 52 0.38 -6.96 8.26
CA HIS A 52 0.28 -8.39 8.53
C HIS A 52 1.20 -9.23 7.64
N GLU A 53 1.29 -8.91 6.34
CA GLU A 53 2.18 -9.61 5.41
C GLU A 53 3.65 -9.32 5.74
N LEU A 54 4.01 -8.07 6.09
CA LEU A 54 5.37 -7.74 6.52
C LEU A 54 5.78 -8.53 7.77
N GLU A 55 4.89 -8.67 8.75
CA GLU A 55 5.11 -9.46 9.97
C GLU A 55 5.27 -10.95 9.65
N LYS A 56 4.35 -11.49 8.86
CA LYS A 56 4.33 -12.91 8.47
C LYS A 56 5.59 -13.32 7.70
N TYR A 57 6.08 -12.46 6.81
CA TYR A 57 7.27 -12.73 5.99
C TYR A 57 8.57 -12.17 6.60
N GLY A 58 8.54 -11.72 7.87
CA GLY A 58 9.75 -11.41 8.63
C GLY A 58 10.50 -10.15 8.18
N ARG A 59 9.83 -9.18 7.56
CA ARG A 59 10.42 -7.91 7.08
C ARG A 59 10.58 -6.89 8.21
N LYS A 60 11.26 -7.29 9.29
CA LYS A 60 11.37 -6.53 10.55
C LYS A 60 11.98 -5.15 10.38
N SER A 61 12.96 -4.98 9.50
CA SER A 61 13.60 -3.67 9.27
C SER A 61 12.64 -2.59 8.77
N ILE A 62 11.64 -2.96 7.97
CA ILE A 62 10.58 -2.05 7.49
C ILE A 62 9.62 -1.72 8.63
N LEU A 63 9.22 -2.72 9.41
CA LEU A 63 8.34 -2.56 10.56
C LEU A 63 8.98 -1.72 11.67
N GLU A 64 10.26 -1.94 11.98
CA GLU A 64 11.01 -1.18 12.99
C GLU A 64 11.09 0.30 12.61
N ARG A 65 11.40 0.61 11.34
CA ARG A 65 11.36 2.00 10.86
C ARG A 65 9.98 2.63 10.99
N TYR A 66 8.93 1.87 10.68
CA TYR A 66 7.56 2.34 10.80
C TYR A 66 7.17 2.68 12.23
N TYR A 67 7.43 1.77 13.17
CA TYR A 67 7.13 1.98 14.58
C TYR A 67 7.99 3.09 15.21
N ASN A 68 9.24 3.25 14.76
CA ASN A 68 10.11 4.33 15.21
C ASN A 68 9.69 5.70 14.65
N ASN A 69 9.20 5.79 13.41
CA ASN A 69 8.70 7.05 12.83
C ASN A 69 7.34 7.49 13.41
N LYS A 70 6.60 6.60 14.09
CA LYS A 70 5.33 6.94 14.77
C LYS A 70 5.50 7.51 16.18
N LYS A 71 6.70 7.44 16.76
CA LYS A 71 7.05 8.01 18.06
C LYS A 71 7.53 9.45 17.91
#